data_AF-A0A5C6RM70-F1
#
_entry.id   AF-A0A5C6RM70-F1
#
_cell.length_a   1.000
_cell.length_b   1.000
_cell.length_c   1.000
_cell.angle_alpha   90.00
_cell.angle_beta   90.00
_cell.angle_gamma   90.00
#
_symmetry.space_group_name_H-M   'P 1'
#
loop_
_entity.id
_entity.type
_entity.pdbx_description
1 polymer ?
#
loop_
_entity_poly.entity_id
_entity_poly.type
_entity_poly.pdbx_seq_one_letter_code
_entity_poly.pdbx_strand_id
1 'polypeptide(L)'
;MKNFRSLFTTLALALFATAAFAQVKVGDNPTAIDASSVLEVESTTKGFLPPRMTEAQRDAIVSPAAGLMIYNLTAYCLQINDGTPAAPEWNCISGSTAAPAEASTNGTGIVSAYGAPGCTAGSISGTLTEGVDASGTTMTIYANVTQAGTYDITAGPVNGVTFSGSGTFAATGCQEITLTATGTPTAAGNYDYSLNTTPSETVSATVAAPIGSFPAHGGE
;
A
#
# COMPACT_ATOMS: atom_id res chain seq x y z
N MET A 1 22.90 74.71 -20.21
CA MET A 1 23.36 73.71 -19.20
C MET A 1 22.26 73.23 -18.23
N LYS A 2 21.30 74.07 -17.79
CA LYS A 2 20.19 73.62 -16.90
C LYS A 2 19.26 72.55 -17.53
N ASN A 3 19.00 72.65 -18.83
CA ASN A 3 18.06 71.74 -19.52
C ASN A 3 18.68 70.36 -19.81
N PHE A 4 20.01 70.26 -19.89
CA PHE A 4 20.71 69.00 -20.14
C PHE A 4 20.82 68.12 -18.88
N ARG A 5 20.86 68.75 -17.70
CA ARG A 5 20.79 68.05 -16.40
C ARG A 5 19.43 67.42 -16.14
N SER A 6 18.35 68.15 -16.48
CA SER A 6 16.97 67.66 -16.35
C SER A 6 16.68 66.45 -17.25
N LEU A 7 17.17 66.47 -18.50
CA LEU A 7 17.01 65.38 -19.46
C LEU A 7 17.80 64.11 -19.07
N PHE A 8 18.99 64.27 -18.48
CA PHE A 8 19.77 63.14 -17.97
C PHE A 8 19.12 62.49 -16.73
N THR A 9 18.51 63.28 -15.85
CA THR A 9 17.80 62.76 -14.67
C THR A 9 16.50 62.02 -15.02
N THR A 10 15.76 62.46 -16.05
CA THR A 10 14.54 61.75 -16.47
C THR A 10 14.84 60.46 -17.24
N LEU A 11 15.88 60.43 -18.08
CA LEU A 11 16.31 59.22 -18.78
C LEU A 11 16.90 58.17 -17.84
N ALA A 12 17.61 58.58 -16.78
CA ALA A 12 18.12 57.70 -15.73
C ALA A 12 17.01 57.09 -14.86
N LEU A 13 15.91 57.82 -14.62
CA LEU A 13 14.75 57.32 -13.87
C LEU A 13 13.89 56.36 -14.72
N ALA A 14 13.83 56.57 -16.04
CA ALA A 14 13.15 55.67 -16.98
C ALA A 14 13.90 54.34 -17.21
N LEU A 15 15.23 54.33 -17.08
CA LEU A 15 16.04 53.09 -17.13
C LEU A 15 15.90 52.21 -15.88
N PHE A 16 15.33 52.73 -14.79
CA PHE A 16 15.09 52.00 -13.54
C PHE A 16 13.70 51.35 -13.46
N ALA A 17 12.87 51.48 -14.49
CA ALA A 17 11.64 50.71 -14.64
C ALA A 17 11.97 49.27 -15.07
N THR A 18 12.73 48.55 -14.24
CA THR A 18 12.84 47.10 -14.35
C THR A 18 11.43 46.54 -14.23
N ALA A 19 11.03 45.69 -15.18
CA ALA A 19 9.77 44.96 -15.08
C ALA A 19 9.77 44.18 -13.76
N ALA A 20 9.06 44.69 -12.75
CA ALA A 20 8.83 43.97 -11.52
C ALA A 20 7.86 42.85 -11.86
N PHE A 21 8.38 41.62 -12.03
CA PHE A 21 7.54 40.44 -12.12
C PHE A 21 6.95 40.20 -10.71
N ALA A 22 5.70 40.60 -10.52
CA ALA A 22 4.97 40.27 -9.30
C ALA A 22 4.62 38.77 -9.35
N GLN A 23 5.45 37.96 -8.70
CA GLN A 23 5.15 36.55 -8.42
C GLN A 23 4.04 36.46 -7.36
N VAL A 24 3.08 35.57 -7.56
CA VAL A 24 1.89 35.43 -6.71
C VAL A 24 2.09 34.23 -5.79
N LYS A 25 2.35 34.51 -4.50
CA LYS A 25 2.28 33.53 -3.42
C LYS A 25 1.03 33.74 -2.59
N VAL A 26 0.34 32.66 -2.27
CA VAL A 26 -0.81 32.65 -1.35
C VAL A 26 -0.41 31.83 -0.13
N GLY A 27 -0.17 32.48 1.01
CA GLY A 27 0.14 31.73 2.22
C GLY A 27 0.55 32.56 3.43
N ASP A 28 0.97 31.84 4.49
CA ASP A 28 1.30 32.39 5.80
C ASP A 28 2.55 33.31 5.75
N ASN A 29 3.47 33.09 4.79
CA ASN A 29 4.67 33.90 4.56
C ASN A 29 4.78 34.42 3.10
N PRO A 30 4.07 35.50 2.74
CA PRO A 30 4.00 35.96 1.35
C PRO A 30 5.27 36.68 0.85
N THR A 31 6.28 36.91 1.70
CA THR A 31 7.50 37.66 1.32
C THR A 31 8.69 36.77 0.98
N ALA A 32 8.69 35.50 1.40
CA ALA A 32 9.67 34.50 0.96
C ALA A 32 9.01 33.59 -0.07
N ILE A 33 9.45 33.68 -1.33
CA ILE A 33 8.85 32.97 -2.46
C ILE A 33 9.95 32.17 -3.14
N ASP A 34 9.65 30.93 -3.50
CA ASP A 34 10.61 30.09 -4.21
C ASP A 34 10.83 30.61 -5.63
N ALA A 35 12.09 30.85 -6.00
CA ALA A 35 12.46 31.42 -7.29
C ALA A 35 12.11 30.52 -8.50
N SER A 36 11.81 29.24 -8.28
CA SER A 36 11.36 28.30 -9.30
C SER A 36 9.83 28.25 -9.46
N SER A 37 9.07 28.96 -8.63
CA SER A 37 7.61 28.92 -8.62
C SER A 37 6.97 30.07 -9.41
N VAL A 38 6.01 29.74 -10.27
CA VAL A 38 5.08 30.73 -10.86
C VAL A 38 3.85 30.94 -9.97
N LEU A 39 3.46 29.90 -9.23
CA LEU A 39 2.39 29.90 -8.24
C LEU A 39 2.84 29.06 -7.05
N GLU A 40 2.81 29.66 -5.86
CA GLU A 40 3.11 28.97 -4.59
C GLU A 40 1.92 29.13 -3.64
N VAL A 41 1.43 28.01 -3.10
CA VAL A 41 0.38 27.98 -2.07
C VAL A 41 0.99 27.38 -0.81
N GLU A 42 1.14 28.19 0.22
CA GLU A 42 1.71 27.78 1.51
C GLU A 42 0.64 27.87 2.59
N SER A 43 0.45 26.78 3.33
CA SER A 43 -0.29 26.81 4.59
C SER A 43 0.17 25.67 5.47
N THR A 44 0.26 25.93 6.77
CA THR A 44 0.53 24.88 7.77
C THR A 44 -0.74 24.16 8.23
N THR A 45 -1.92 24.69 7.89
CA THR A 45 -3.23 24.20 8.39
C THR A 45 -4.26 23.92 7.31
N LYS A 46 -3.99 24.29 6.04
CA LYS A 46 -4.91 24.12 4.91
C LYS A 46 -4.20 23.46 3.73
N GLY A 47 -4.97 22.79 2.89
CA GLY A 47 -4.50 22.21 1.63
C GLY A 47 -5.08 22.90 0.40
N PHE A 48 -4.63 22.48 -0.78
CA PHE A 48 -5.27 22.84 -2.03
C PHE A 48 -6.45 21.90 -2.29
N LEU A 49 -7.65 22.48 -2.46
CA LEU A 49 -8.83 21.73 -2.89
C LEU A 49 -8.98 21.91 -4.41
N PRO A 50 -8.52 20.96 -5.25
CA PRO A 50 -8.70 21.05 -6.69
C PRO A 50 -10.19 20.97 -7.07
N PRO A 51 -10.56 21.34 -8.32
CA PRO A 51 -11.91 21.13 -8.82
C PRO A 51 -12.36 19.68 -8.61
N ARG A 52 -13.56 19.49 -8.06
CA ARG A 52 -14.12 18.17 -7.73
C ARG A 52 -15.35 17.90 -8.56
N MET A 53 -15.42 16.72 -9.17
CA MET A 53 -16.52 16.35 -10.07
C MET A 53 -16.66 14.84 -10.21
N THR A 54 -17.82 14.35 -10.63
CA THR A 54 -18.03 12.93 -10.99
C THR A 54 -17.41 12.62 -12.36
N GLU A 55 -17.31 11.34 -12.73
CA GLU A 55 -16.89 10.94 -14.08
C GLU A 55 -17.77 11.55 -15.17
N ALA A 56 -19.09 11.51 -15.01
CA ALA A 56 -20.01 12.10 -15.98
C ALA A 56 -19.78 13.61 -16.18
N GLN A 57 -19.43 14.32 -15.11
CA GLN A 57 -19.12 15.76 -15.17
C GLN A 57 -17.73 16.03 -15.79
N ARG A 58 -16.74 15.19 -15.47
CA ARG A 58 -15.40 15.23 -16.08
C ARG A 58 -15.45 14.97 -17.58
N ASP A 59 -16.22 13.96 -17.99
CA ASP A 59 -16.36 13.56 -19.40
C ASP A 59 -17.17 14.57 -20.20
N ALA A 60 -17.95 15.42 -19.52
CA ALA A 60 -18.63 16.56 -20.11
C ALA A 60 -17.72 17.79 -20.31
N ILE A 61 -16.46 17.77 -19.86
CA ILE A 61 -15.51 18.86 -20.14
C ILE A 61 -15.20 18.85 -21.65
N VAL A 62 -15.57 19.91 -22.34
CA VAL A 62 -15.27 20.08 -23.77
C VAL A 62 -13.81 20.45 -23.94
N SER A 63 -13.06 19.66 -24.72
CA SER A 63 -11.67 19.93 -25.09
C SER A 63 -10.75 20.17 -23.87
N PRO A 64 -10.68 19.24 -22.90
CA PRO A 64 -9.84 19.41 -21.70
C PRO A 64 -8.37 19.52 -22.09
N ALA A 65 -7.65 20.46 -21.49
CA ALA A 65 -6.22 20.63 -21.77
C ALA A 65 -5.41 19.40 -21.32
N ALA A 66 -4.31 19.11 -22.01
CA ALA A 66 -3.28 18.21 -21.49
C ALA A 66 -2.74 18.76 -20.16
N GLY A 67 -2.57 17.89 -19.17
CA GLY A 67 -2.15 18.26 -17.82
C GLY A 67 -3.25 18.86 -16.93
N LEU A 68 -4.51 18.92 -17.40
CA LEU A 68 -5.63 19.36 -16.56
C LEU A 68 -5.81 18.40 -15.38
N MET A 69 -5.85 18.94 -14.16
CA MET A 69 -5.99 18.17 -12.92
C MET A 69 -7.33 18.40 -12.24
N ILE A 70 -7.98 17.31 -11.82
CA ILE A 70 -9.27 17.32 -11.10
C ILE A 70 -9.29 16.21 -10.05
N TYR A 71 -10.10 16.35 -9.00
CA TYR A 71 -10.41 15.24 -8.11
C TYR A 71 -11.72 14.57 -8.54
N ASN A 72 -11.64 13.29 -8.91
CA ASN A 72 -12.79 12.52 -9.36
C ASN A 72 -13.54 11.91 -8.16
N LEU A 73 -14.83 12.22 -8.06
CA LEU A 73 -15.70 11.77 -6.97
C LEU A 73 -16.25 10.35 -7.17
N THR A 74 -16.20 9.82 -8.39
CA THR A 74 -16.63 8.45 -8.72
C THR A 74 -15.46 7.47 -8.59
N ALA A 75 -14.29 7.83 -9.13
CA ALA A 75 -13.05 7.04 -9.05
C ALA A 75 -12.26 7.29 -7.74
N TYR A 76 -12.66 8.28 -6.94
CA TYR A 76 -12.03 8.66 -5.67
C TYR A 76 -10.52 8.92 -5.76
N CYS A 77 -10.05 9.58 -6.82
CA CYS A 77 -8.64 9.87 -7.01
C CYS A 77 -8.40 11.26 -7.63
N LEU A 78 -7.21 11.83 -7.42
CA LEU A 78 -6.72 12.95 -8.21
C LEU A 78 -6.36 12.43 -9.61
N GLN A 79 -6.99 12.98 -10.64
CA GLN A 79 -6.75 12.64 -12.03
C GLN A 79 -6.03 13.76 -12.78
N ILE A 80 -5.22 13.36 -13.75
CA ILE A 80 -4.62 14.21 -14.76
C ILE A 80 -5.08 13.75 -16.15
N ASN A 81 -5.32 14.71 -17.05
CA ASN A 81 -5.50 14.39 -18.47
C ASN A 81 -4.13 14.27 -19.14
N ASP A 82 -3.67 13.04 -19.39
CA ASP A 82 -2.40 12.76 -20.09
C ASP A 82 -2.58 12.71 -21.62
N GLY A 83 -3.83 12.76 -22.09
CA GLY A 83 -4.17 12.79 -23.50
C GLY A 83 -4.07 14.18 -24.13
N THR A 84 -4.80 14.35 -25.22
CA THR A 84 -4.90 15.63 -25.94
C THR A 84 -6.31 16.21 -25.79
N PRO A 85 -6.52 17.50 -26.11
CA PRO A 85 -7.88 18.06 -26.10
C PRO A 85 -8.86 17.36 -27.06
N ALA A 86 -8.35 16.76 -28.14
CA ALA A 86 -9.17 16.00 -29.10
C ALA A 86 -9.41 14.54 -28.69
N ALA A 87 -8.55 13.98 -27.84
CA ALA A 87 -8.62 12.62 -27.34
C ALA A 87 -8.13 12.60 -25.88
N PRO A 88 -9.01 12.94 -24.92
CA PRO A 88 -8.63 12.99 -23.51
C PRO A 88 -8.39 11.59 -22.94
N GLU A 89 -7.39 11.47 -22.07
CA GLU A 89 -7.06 10.25 -21.36
C GLU A 89 -6.87 10.60 -19.88
N TRP A 90 -7.82 10.18 -19.04
CA TRP A 90 -7.86 10.53 -17.63
C TRP A 90 -7.26 9.42 -16.77
N ASN A 91 -6.09 9.68 -16.22
CA ASN A 91 -5.37 8.75 -15.35
C ASN A 91 -5.36 9.26 -13.92
N CYS A 92 -5.54 8.36 -12.94
CA CYS A 92 -5.23 8.69 -11.56
C CYS A 92 -3.71 8.92 -11.43
N ILE A 93 -3.31 9.98 -10.74
CA ILE A 93 -1.90 10.18 -10.39
C ILE A 93 -1.54 9.17 -9.29
N SER A 94 -1.09 7.98 -9.71
CA SER A 94 -0.65 6.92 -8.82
C SER A 94 0.76 7.24 -8.29
N GLY A 95 0.83 7.89 -7.14
CA GLY A 95 2.10 8.29 -6.50
C GLY A 95 2.00 8.79 -5.06
N SER A 96 0.79 9.00 -4.52
CA SER A 96 0.57 9.13 -3.08
C SER A 96 -0.16 7.89 -2.55
N THR A 97 0.49 6.73 -2.61
CA THR A 97 0.01 5.53 -1.90
C THR A 97 0.31 5.68 -0.41
N ALA A 98 -0.48 6.49 0.28
CA ALA A 98 -1.19 5.94 1.43
C ALA A 98 -2.49 5.36 0.89
N ALA A 99 -2.38 4.34 0.04
CA ALA A 99 -3.49 3.49 -0.32
C ALA A 99 -3.84 2.67 0.94
N PRO A 100 -5.13 2.39 1.18
CA PRO A 100 -5.57 1.60 2.34
C PRO A 100 -4.84 0.26 2.32
N ALA A 101 -4.21 -0.13 3.44
CA ALA A 101 -3.51 -1.41 3.66
C ALA A 101 -3.47 -2.29 2.40
N GLU A 102 -2.50 -2.04 1.51
CA GLU A 102 -2.31 -2.92 0.35
C GLU A 102 -2.25 -4.33 0.87
N ALA A 103 -2.98 -5.23 0.23
CA ALA A 103 -3.09 -6.59 0.68
C ALA A 103 -1.69 -7.22 0.67
N SER A 104 -1.06 -7.30 1.84
CA SER A 104 0.39 -7.40 1.99
C SER A 104 0.77 -8.68 2.70
N THR A 105 1.93 -9.18 2.33
CA THR A 105 2.57 -10.39 2.85
C THR A 105 3.54 -10.11 4.00
N ASN A 106 3.45 -8.93 4.62
CA ASN A 106 4.48 -8.32 5.48
C ASN A 106 5.86 -8.17 4.82
N GLY A 107 5.92 -8.31 3.49
CA GLY A 107 7.05 -7.97 2.65
C GLY A 107 6.62 -6.96 1.58
N THR A 108 7.33 -6.95 0.46
CA THR A 108 7.03 -6.08 -0.69
C THR A 108 6.05 -6.70 -1.70
N GLY A 109 5.67 -7.97 -1.53
CA GLY A 109 4.68 -8.62 -2.37
C GLY A 109 3.25 -8.19 -2.05
N ILE A 110 2.39 -8.14 -3.08
CA ILE A 110 0.95 -7.87 -2.94
C ILE A 110 0.17 -9.10 -3.41
N VAL A 111 -0.84 -9.48 -2.64
CA VAL A 111 -1.71 -10.64 -2.90
C VAL A 111 -3.18 -10.21 -2.91
N SER A 112 -4.02 -10.86 -3.71
CA SER A 112 -5.47 -10.58 -3.72
C SER A 112 -6.24 -11.46 -2.74
N ALA A 113 -5.74 -12.66 -2.46
CA ALA A 113 -6.35 -13.66 -1.59
C ALA A 113 -5.31 -14.74 -1.22
N TYR A 114 -5.64 -15.51 -0.18
CA TYR A 114 -5.04 -16.80 0.11
C TYR A 114 -6.12 -17.88 -0.03
N GLY A 115 -5.75 -19.07 -0.49
CA GLY A 115 -6.66 -20.21 -0.56
C GLY A 115 -7.79 -20.08 -1.60
N ALA A 116 -8.82 -20.92 -1.44
CA ALA A 116 -9.97 -20.99 -2.36
C ALA A 116 -10.92 -19.79 -2.18
N PRO A 117 -11.63 -19.34 -3.25
CA PRO A 117 -11.69 -19.92 -4.59
C PRO A 117 -10.56 -19.47 -5.55
N GLY A 118 -9.60 -18.65 -5.10
CA GLY A 118 -8.52 -18.12 -5.97
C GLY A 118 -7.34 -19.07 -6.20
N CYS A 119 -7.13 -20.00 -5.26
CA CYS A 119 -6.06 -20.98 -5.22
C CYS A 119 -6.54 -22.26 -4.52
N THR A 120 -5.65 -23.24 -4.36
CA THR A 120 -5.85 -24.39 -3.47
C THR A 120 -5.91 -23.93 -2.01
N ALA A 121 -6.86 -24.44 -1.22
CA ALA A 121 -6.91 -24.15 0.22
C ALA A 121 -5.67 -24.65 0.96
N GLY A 122 -5.27 -23.92 1.99
CA GLY A 122 -4.14 -24.28 2.83
C GLY A 122 -4.35 -25.60 3.59
N SER A 123 -3.26 -26.27 3.92
CA SER A 123 -3.27 -27.54 4.65
C SER A 123 -2.04 -27.70 5.54
N ILE A 124 -2.15 -28.55 6.55
CA ILE A 124 -1.03 -28.91 7.43
C ILE A 124 -0.62 -30.34 7.15
N SER A 125 0.68 -30.57 7.01
CA SER A 125 1.31 -31.87 6.86
C SER A 125 2.21 -32.15 8.05
N GLY A 126 2.13 -33.37 8.60
CA GLY A 126 2.78 -33.75 9.84
C GLY A 126 1.78 -33.96 10.98
N THR A 127 2.28 -34.27 12.16
CA THR A 127 1.46 -34.56 13.34
C THR A 127 1.85 -33.66 14.49
N LEU A 128 0.86 -32.98 15.07
CA LEU A 128 1.02 -32.28 16.34
C LEU A 128 0.56 -33.20 17.47
N THR A 129 1.38 -33.39 18.49
CA THR A 129 1.04 -34.17 19.70
C THR A 129 1.36 -33.33 20.91
N GLU A 130 0.45 -33.30 21.88
CA GLU A 130 0.65 -32.61 23.16
C GLU A 130 1.98 -33.03 23.81
N GLY A 131 2.78 -32.03 24.20
CA GLY A 131 4.08 -32.24 24.82
C GLY A 131 5.21 -32.68 23.89
N VAL A 132 4.97 -32.83 22.58
CA VAL A 132 5.99 -33.22 21.59
C VAL A 132 6.37 -32.02 20.72
N ASP A 133 7.66 -31.80 20.49
CA ASP A 133 8.14 -30.73 19.60
C ASP A 133 7.49 -30.83 18.21
N ALA A 134 6.98 -29.71 17.70
CA ALA A 134 6.26 -29.65 16.42
C ALA A 134 7.19 -29.74 15.20
N SER A 135 8.49 -29.91 15.42
CA SER A 135 9.50 -30.07 14.37
C SER A 135 9.11 -31.13 13.35
N GLY A 136 9.27 -30.79 12.06
CA GLY A 136 8.85 -31.63 10.93
C GLY A 136 7.40 -31.45 10.49
N THR A 137 6.60 -30.66 11.20
CA THR A 137 5.26 -30.25 10.75
C THR A 137 5.34 -28.97 9.91
N THR A 138 4.60 -28.93 8.79
CA THR A 138 4.56 -27.79 7.87
C THR A 138 3.12 -27.38 7.56
N MET A 139 2.91 -26.09 7.29
CA MET A 139 1.68 -25.56 6.73
C MET A 139 1.94 -25.09 5.30
N THR A 140 1.23 -25.65 4.33
CA THR A 140 1.26 -25.20 2.94
C THR A 140 0.08 -24.28 2.70
N ILE A 141 0.34 -23.08 2.21
CA ILE A 141 -0.68 -22.09 1.80
C ILE A 141 -0.42 -21.67 0.35
N TYR A 142 -1.44 -21.08 -0.27
CA TYR A 142 -1.35 -20.61 -1.65
C TYR A 142 -1.81 -19.17 -1.75
N ALA A 143 -0.92 -18.30 -2.22
CA ALA A 143 -1.17 -16.87 -2.39
C ALA A 143 -1.51 -16.56 -3.84
N ASN A 144 -2.59 -15.82 -4.09
CA ASN A 144 -2.87 -15.28 -5.43
C ASN A 144 -2.18 -13.91 -5.58
N VAL A 145 -0.95 -13.92 -6.09
CA VAL A 145 -0.04 -12.78 -6.14
C VAL A 145 -0.42 -11.83 -7.28
N THR A 146 -0.61 -10.55 -6.95
CA THR A 146 -0.87 -9.48 -7.93
C THR A 146 0.37 -8.63 -8.21
N GLN A 147 1.34 -8.62 -7.29
CA GLN A 147 2.65 -8.00 -7.48
C GLN A 147 3.77 -8.88 -6.90
N ALA A 148 4.77 -9.17 -7.73
CA ALA A 148 5.98 -9.87 -7.30
C ALA A 148 6.74 -9.07 -6.23
N GLY A 149 7.33 -9.76 -5.26
CA GLY A 149 7.97 -9.14 -4.11
C GLY A 149 8.23 -10.15 -2.98
N THR A 150 8.70 -9.66 -1.84
CA THR A 150 9.02 -10.52 -0.68
C THR A 150 7.79 -10.84 0.16
N TYR A 151 7.88 -11.88 1.00
CA TYR A 151 6.91 -12.20 2.03
C TYR A 151 7.59 -12.60 3.33
N ASP A 152 6.92 -12.34 4.46
CA ASP A 152 7.30 -12.79 5.80
C ASP A 152 6.03 -13.10 6.60
N ILE A 153 5.64 -14.37 6.62
CA ILE A 153 4.31 -14.79 7.06
C ILE A 153 4.43 -15.65 8.31
N THR A 154 3.59 -15.37 9.29
CA THR A 154 3.45 -16.17 10.50
C THR A 154 2.00 -16.50 10.78
N ALA A 155 1.73 -17.68 11.35
CA ALA A 155 0.45 -18.07 11.91
C ALA A 155 0.67 -18.59 13.34
N GLY A 156 0.08 -17.91 14.32
CA GLY A 156 0.30 -18.15 15.75
C GLY A 156 1.13 -17.08 16.43
N PRO A 157 1.52 -17.31 17.71
CA PRO A 157 1.43 -18.57 18.43
C PRO A 157 0.00 -18.98 18.79
N VAL A 158 -0.35 -20.25 18.56
CA VAL A 158 -1.58 -20.89 19.04
C VAL A 158 -1.21 -22.24 19.66
N ASN A 159 -1.70 -22.50 20.88
CA ASN A 159 -1.40 -23.73 21.62
C ASN A 159 0.10 -24.05 21.75
N GLY A 160 0.96 -23.03 21.81
CA GLY A 160 2.42 -23.22 21.91
C GLY A 160 3.12 -23.51 20.58
N VAL A 161 2.42 -23.47 19.45
CA VAL A 161 2.96 -23.66 18.10
C VAL A 161 2.86 -22.38 17.27
N THR A 162 3.93 -22.06 16.54
CA THR A 162 3.96 -21.00 15.54
C THR A 162 4.41 -21.58 14.20
N PHE A 163 3.67 -21.29 13.14
CA PHE A 163 4.11 -21.54 11.76
C PHE A 163 4.71 -20.26 11.20
N SER A 164 5.90 -20.33 10.58
CA SER A 164 6.54 -19.17 9.97
C SER A 164 7.28 -19.51 8.68
N GLY A 165 7.35 -18.57 7.75
CA GLY A 165 8.12 -18.68 6.52
C GLY A 165 8.27 -17.34 5.81
N SER A 166 9.44 -17.13 5.19
CA SER A 166 9.75 -15.93 4.44
C SER A 166 10.42 -16.28 3.11
N GLY A 167 10.30 -15.38 2.12
CA GLY A 167 10.79 -15.65 0.78
C GLY A 167 10.43 -14.56 -0.22
N THR A 168 10.37 -14.91 -1.51
CA THR A 168 10.08 -13.99 -2.61
C THR A 168 9.20 -14.65 -3.66
N PHE A 169 8.15 -13.97 -4.08
CA PHE A 169 7.38 -14.33 -5.28
C PHE A 169 8.13 -13.82 -6.52
N ALA A 170 8.55 -14.74 -7.38
CA ALA A 170 9.23 -14.40 -8.64
C ALA A 170 8.25 -14.00 -9.76
N ALA A 171 6.96 -14.28 -9.59
CA ALA A 171 5.92 -14.00 -10.58
C ALA A 171 4.56 -13.78 -9.91
N THR A 172 3.61 -13.24 -10.67
CA THR A 172 2.20 -13.11 -10.28
C THR A 172 1.44 -14.43 -10.46
N GLY A 173 0.19 -14.48 -9.98
CA GLY A 173 -0.66 -15.67 -10.01
C GLY A 173 -0.56 -16.51 -8.73
N CYS A 174 -1.11 -17.73 -8.78
CA CYS A 174 -1.14 -18.63 -7.64
C CYS A 174 0.27 -19.17 -7.33
N GLN A 175 0.81 -18.85 -6.15
CA GLN A 175 2.14 -19.25 -5.69
C GLN A 175 2.02 -20.05 -4.39
N GLU A 176 2.74 -21.17 -4.30
CA GLU A 176 2.81 -22.01 -3.11
C GLU A 176 3.80 -21.43 -2.09
N ILE A 177 3.45 -21.51 -0.81
CA ILE A 177 4.31 -21.12 0.31
C ILE A 177 4.27 -22.25 1.35
N THR A 178 5.43 -22.64 1.86
CA THR A 178 5.56 -23.57 2.98
C THR A 178 6.01 -22.82 4.24
N LEU A 179 5.21 -22.87 5.29
CA LEU A 179 5.55 -22.38 6.62
C LEU A 179 5.97 -23.56 7.51
N THR A 180 6.99 -23.37 8.33
CA THR A 180 7.53 -24.43 9.21
C THR A 180 7.03 -24.20 10.63
N ALA A 181 6.59 -25.28 11.30
CA ALA A 181 6.18 -25.22 12.70
C ALA A 181 7.38 -25.15 13.64
N THR A 182 7.21 -24.39 14.72
CA THR A 182 8.12 -24.36 15.87
C THR A 182 7.32 -24.38 17.17
N GLY A 183 7.94 -24.85 18.25
CA GLY A 183 7.32 -24.90 19.57
C GLY A 183 6.71 -26.27 19.90
N THR A 184 6.01 -26.34 21.03
CA THR A 184 5.49 -27.60 21.58
C THR A 184 4.00 -27.42 21.91
N PRO A 185 3.10 -28.24 21.35
CA PRO A 185 1.68 -28.18 21.66
C PRO A 185 1.42 -28.38 23.16
N THR A 186 0.60 -27.52 23.77
CA THR A 186 0.35 -27.57 25.23
C THR A 186 -0.86 -28.39 25.63
N ALA A 187 -1.80 -28.62 24.72
CA ALA A 187 -3.01 -29.40 24.98
C ALA A 187 -3.52 -30.07 23.69
N ALA A 188 -4.11 -31.26 23.83
CA ALA A 188 -4.84 -31.91 22.75
C ALA A 188 -6.13 -31.15 22.38
N GLY A 189 -6.50 -31.19 21.09
CA GLY A 189 -7.71 -30.52 20.58
C GLY A 189 -7.56 -30.02 19.16
N ASN A 190 -8.57 -29.29 18.69
CA ASN A 190 -8.55 -28.64 17.38
C ASN A 190 -8.23 -27.15 17.55
N TYR A 191 -7.32 -26.64 16.73
CA TYR A 191 -6.83 -25.26 16.81
C TYR A 191 -6.76 -24.63 15.43
N ASP A 192 -7.15 -23.37 15.35
CA ASP A 192 -7.15 -22.57 14.13
C ASP A 192 -5.92 -21.66 14.10
N TYR A 193 -5.19 -21.69 12.98
CA TYR A 193 -4.01 -20.88 12.76
C TYR A 193 -4.28 -19.89 11.63
N SER A 194 -4.44 -18.61 11.99
CA SER A 194 -4.66 -17.53 11.03
C SER A 194 -3.35 -16.82 10.67
N LEU A 195 -3.18 -16.49 9.39
CA LEU A 195 -2.02 -15.71 8.92
C LEU A 195 -2.05 -14.29 9.47
N ASN A 196 -0.88 -13.73 9.77
CA ASN A 196 -0.68 -12.34 10.21
C ASN A 196 -0.68 -11.32 9.05
N THR A 197 -1.43 -11.60 7.99
CA THR A 197 -1.51 -10.78 6.78
C THR A 197 -2.93 -10.26 6.59
N THR A 198 -3.10 -9.25 5.73
CA THR A 198 -4.41 -8.85 5.20
C THR A 198 -4.33 -8.98 3.68
N PRO A 199 -5.14 -9.81 3.01
CA PRO A 199 -6.11 -10.77 3.56
C PRO A 199 -5.42 -11.88 4.39
N SER A 200 -6.22 -12.58 5.19
CA SER A 200 -5.77 -13.70 6.02
C SER A 200 -6.45 -15.00 5.57
N GLU A 201 -5.75 -16.13 5.68
CA GLU A 201 -6.31 -17.48 5.60
C GLU A 201 -6.17 -18.16 6.97
N THR A 202 -7.13 -19.02 7.29
CA THR A 202 -7.12 -19.80 8.53
C THR A 202 -7.07 -21.28 8.18
N VAL A 203 -6.09 -22.00 8.74
CA VAL A 203 -5.93 -23.43 8.58
C VAL A 203 -6.04 -24.11 9.95
N SER A 204 -6.92 -25.12 10.06
CA SER A 204 -7.13 -25.86 11.31
C SER A 204 -6.20 -27.07 11.42
N ALA A 205 -5.72 -27.35 12.62
CA ALA A 205 -4.95 -28.55 12.94
C ALA A 205 -5.54 -29.28 14.16
N THR A 206 -5.49 -30.61 14.14
CA THR A 206 -5.76 -31.43 15.32
C THR A 206 -4.44 -31.78 16.01
N VAL A 207 -4.37 -31.45 17.30
CA VAL A 207 -3.31 -31.89 18.21
C VAL A 207 -3.78 -33.16 18.91
N ALA A 208 -3.06 -34.26 18.70
CA ALA A 208 -3.34 -35.53 19.34
C ALA A 208 -2.95 -35.50 20.83
N ALA A 209 -3.73 -36.20 21.66
CA ALA A 209 -3.33 -36.48 23.03
C ALA A 209 -2.07 -37.35 23.05
N PRO A 210 -1.23 -37.25 24.10
CA PRO A 210 -0.11 -38.16 24.24
C PRO A 210 -0.64 -39.59 24.31
N ILE A 211 0.04 -40.52 23.65
CA ILE A 211 -0.26 -41.94 23.84
C ILE A 211 0.05 -42.31 25.31
N GLY A 212 -0.99 -42.35 26.14
CA GLY A 212 -0.87 -42.87 27.50
C GLY A 212 -0.38 -44.30 27.45
N SER A 213 0.67 -44.62 28.23
CA SER A 213 0.99 -46.01 28.52
C SER A 213 -0.28 -46.68 29.05
N PHE A 214 -0.81 -47.66 28.33
CA PHE A 214 -1.90 -48.48 28.84
C PHE A 214 -1.53 -48.92 30.27
N PRO A 215 -2.39 -48.70 31.28
CA PRO A 215 -2.15 -49.30 32.58
C PRO A 215 -2.09 -50.81 32.32
N ALA A 216 -0.94 -51.42 32.60
CA ALA A 216 -0.83 -52.87 32.62
C ALA A 216 -1.98 -53.37 33.49
N HIS A 217 -2.95 -54.06 32.88
CA HIS A 217 -3.96 -54.79 33.63
C HIS A 217 -3.17 -55.80 34.48
N GLY A 218 -2.98 -55.46 35.76
CA GLY A 218 -2.47 -56.39 36.75
C GLY A 218 -3.49 -57.51 36.84
N GLY A 219 -3.22 -58.60 36.14
CA GLY A 219 -3.93 -59.84 36.36
C GLY A 219 -3.42 -60.44 37.65
N GLU A 220 -4.23 -60.38 38.70
CA GLU A 220 -4.37 -61.41 39.74
C GLU A 220 -5.83 -61.43 40.21
#